data_AF-A0AAE0VIZ5-F1
#
_entry.id   AF-A0AAE0VIZ5-F1
#
_cell.length_a   1.000
_cell.length_b   1.000
_cell.length_c   1.000
_cell.angle_alpha   90.00
_cell.angle_beta   90.00
_cell.angle_gamma   90.00
#
_symmetry.space_group_name_H-M   'P 1'
#
loop_
_entity.id
_entity.type
_entity.pdbx_description
1 polymer ?
#
loop_
_entity_poly.entity_id
_entity_poly.type
_entity_poly.pdbx_seq_one_letter_code
_entity_poly.pdbx_strand_id
1 'polypeptide(L)'
;QETTGKKAGISKIAKGFALCVAYASSIGGIATLTGTPPNLVLKDSVDKLYKANKEDPPISFANWMGFAVPLSFLVLLLAWVLLQVLFLSCTCCRKVDASRKKAIREAIQSQYNALGRISFAEVIVSILFVLLVVLWLSREPPESDGWGALFLDKKKITYVSDSTAAILIISLMFFLPAKVPNIFCWRNNSKPKFTPIMTWKTANEKVPWGIIVLLGGGFAIADASRISKLSDWVGAQLHVFKDYDPWIMNLIFCCIVAMATEVTSNTATANLLMPIMLEL
;
A
#
# COMPACT_ATOMS: atom_id res chain seq x y z
N GLN A 1 -35.51 23.25 -20.04
CA GLN A 1 -34.34 23.79 -19.31
C GLN A 1 -34.13 23.12 -17.94
N GLU A 2 -35.20 22.70 -17.25
CA GLU A 2 -35.08 22.01 -15.95
C GLU A 2 -34.46 20.59 -16.03
N THR A 3 -34.73 19.86 -17.12
CA THR A 3 -34.19 18.53 -17.39
C THR A 3 -32.70 18.54 -17.74
N THR A 4 -32.21 19.60 -18.42
CA THR A 4 -30.78 19.77 -18.74
C THR A 4 -29.95 20.16 -17.52
N GLY A 5 -30.47 21.02 -16.64
CA GLY A 5 -29.84 21.35 -15.35
C GLY A 5 -29.72 20.14 -14.40
N LYS A 6 -30.75 19.27 -14.35
CA LYS A 6 -30.73 18.02 -13.56
C LYS A 6 -29.68 17.03 -14.04
N LYS A 7 -29.53 16.85 -15.36
CA LYS A 7 -28.49 15.98 -15.96
C LYS A 7 -27.07 16.51 -15.69
N ALA A 8 -26.86 17.82 -15.78
CA ALA A 8 -25.57 18.44 -15.48
C ALA A 8 -25.16 18.27 -13.99
N GLY A 9 -26.10 18.39 -13.06
CA GLY A 9 -25.86 18.16 -11.63
C GLY A 9 -25.51 16.70 -11.29
N ILE A 10 -26.18 15.73 -11.94
CA ILE A 10 -25.88 14.29 -11.77
C ILE A 10 -24.48 13.96 -12.32
N SER A 11 -24.10 14.54 -13.45
CA SER A 11 -22.76 14.34 -14.04
C SER A 11 -21.63 14.86 -13.15
N LYS A 12 -21.80 16.03 -12.50
CA LYS A 12 -20.80 16.58 -11.57
C LYS A 12 -20.61 15.70 -10.34
N ILE A 13 -21.70 15.19 -9.76
CA ILE A 13 -21.63 14.30 -8.58
C ILE A 13 -20.97 12.97 -8.93
N ALA A 14 -21.32 12.37 -10.07
CA ALA A 14 -20.68 11.13 -10.53
C ALA A 14 -19.17 11.31 -10.76
N LYS A 15 -18.75 12.41 -11.37
CA LYS A 15 -17.32 12.78 -11.53
C LYS A 15 -16.63 12.96 -10.18
N GLY A 16 -17.28 13.66 -9.24
CA GLY A 16 -16.77 13.83 -7.89
C GLY A 16 -16.56 12.50 -7.17
N PHE A 17 -17.52 11.58 -7.22
CA PHE A 17 -17.38 10.25 -6.62
C PHE A 17 -16.25 9.43 -7.26
N ALA A 18 -16.11 9.46 -8.59
CA ALA A 18 -15.02 8.75 -9.26
C ALA A 18 -13.64 9.29 -8.82
N LEU A 19 -13.49 10.62 -8.73
CA LEU A 19 -12.26 11.25 -8.24
C LEU A 19 -11.99 10.96 -6.76
N CYS A 20 -13.03 10.95 -5.91
CA CYS A 20 -12.90 10.55 -4.51
C CYS A 20 -12.30 9.15 -4.37
N VAL A 21 -12.81 8.18 -5.14
CA VAL A 21 -12.31 6.79 -5.08
C VAL A 21 -10.87 6.70 -5.61
N ALA A 22 -10.56 7.40 -6.71
CA ALA A 22 -9.22 7.42 -7.27
C ALA A 22 -8.18 8.02 -6.30
N TYR A 23 -8.45 9.21 -5.73
CA TYR A 23 -7.55 9.84 -4.77
C TYR A 23 -7.45 9.05 -3.46
N ALA A 24 -8.57 8.54 -2.94
CA ALA A 24 -8.54 7.72 -1.72
C ALA A 24 -7.71 6.44 -1.90
N SER A 25 -7.78 5.81 -3.08
CA SER A 25 -6.95 4.64 -3.41
C SER A 25 -5.46 5.00 -3.42
N SER A 26 -5.08 6.12 -4.03
CA SER A 26 -3.67 6.57 -4.06
C SER A 26 -3.15 6.96 -2.67
N ILE A 27 -3.95 7.71 -1.89
CA ILE A 27 -3.59 8.15 -0.53
C ILE A 27 -3.49 6.96 0.43
N GLY A 28 -4.43 6.01 0.35
CA GLY A 28 -4.42 4.79 1.16
C GLY A 28 -3.20 3.91 0.86
N GLY A 29 -2.71 3.94 -0.37
CA GLY A 29 -1.49 3.24 -0.78
C GLY A 29 -0.20 3.73 -0.10
N ILE A 30 -0.18 4.96 0.42
CA ILE A 30 0.98 5.53 1.13
C ILE A 30 1.08 4.98 2.57
N ALA A 31 -0.06 4.60 3.17
CA ALA A 31 -0.16 4.24 4.58
C ALA A 31 0.69 3.02 5.00
N THR A 32 0.95 2.09 4.09
CA THR A 32 1.71 0.85 4.37
C THR A 32 2.81 0.62 3.33
N LEU A 33 3.88 -0.06 3.73
CA LEU A 33 5.00 -0.39 2.82
C LEU A 33 4.54 -1.22 1.62
N THR A 34 3.57 -2.10 1.81
CA THR A 34 3.00 -2.94 0.74
C THR A 34 1.87 -2.26 -0.04
N GLY A 35 1.54 -1.00 0.26
CA GLY A 35 0.42 -0.30 -0.36
C GLY A 35 0.70 0.11 -1.81
N THR A 36 1.92 0.58 -2.10
CA THR A 36 2.34 0.91 -3.48
C THR A 36 3.79 0.49 -3.74
N PRO A 37 4.16 0.18 -5.00
CA PRO A 37 5.52 -0.22 -5.32
C PRO A 37 6.63 0.81 -4.98
N PRO A 38 6.45 2.13 -5.15
CA PRO A 38 7.45 3.14 -4.74
C PRO A 38 7.91 3.02 -3.28
N ASN A 39 7.02 2.64 -2.37
CA ASN A 39 7.36 2.47 -0.95
C ASN A 39 8.38 1.32 -0.76
N LEU A 40 8.23 0.24 -1.52
CA LEU A 40 9.17 -0.88 -1.50
C LEU A 40 10.51 -0.51 -2.13
N VAL A 41 10.49 0.31 -3.18
CA VAL A 41 11.72 0.84 -3.80
C VAL A 41 12.49 1.69 -2.81
N LEU A 42 11.82 2.61 -2.12
CA LEU A 42 12.43 3.43 -1.06
C LEU A 42 13.03 2.55 0.04
N LYS A 43 12.25 1.59 0.57
CA LYS A 43 12.71 0.68 1.63
C LYS A 43 13.97 -0.07 1.21
N ASP A 44 13.99 -0.67 0.02
CA ASP A 44 15.15 -1.42 -0.46
C ASP A 44 16.39 -0.54 -0.63
N SER A 45 16.23 0.64 -1.23
CA SER A 45 17.34 1.58 -1.42
C SER A 45 17.92 2.07 -0.09
N VAL A 46 17.07 2.39 0.88
CA VAL A 46 17.50 2.78 2.24
C VAL A 46 18.16 1.60 2.96
N ASP A 47 17.56 0.40 2.89
CA ASP A 47 18.13 -0.81 3.49
C ASP A 47 19.53 -1.10 2.96
N LYS A 48 19.76 -0.93 1.65
CA LYS A 48 21.07 -1.12 1.03
C LYS A 48 22.09 -0.07 1.49
N LEU A 49 21.68 1.19 1.57
CA LEU A 49 22.55 2.29 2.00
C LEU A 49 23.00 2.13 3.46
N TYR A 50 22.06 1.87 4.37
CA TYR A 50 22.38 1.68 5.79
C TYR A 50 23.22 0.42 6.02
N LYS A 51 22.90 -0.70 5.35
CA LYS A 51 23.73 -1.92 5.41
C LYS A 51 25.14 -1.70 4.88
N ALA A 52 25.32 -0.89 3.83
CA ALA A 52 26.64 -0.53 3.32
C ALA A 52 27.45 0.24 4.38
N ASN A 53 26.79 1.08 5.18
CA ASN A 53 27.39 1.82 6.28
C ASN A 53 27.48 1.02 7.60
N LYS A 54 27.07 -0.26 7.60
CA LYS A 54 27.00 -1.16 8.78
C LYS A 54 26.06 -0.66 9.89
N GLU A 55 25.03 0.08 9.50
CA GLU A 55 23.97 0.55 10.38
C GLU A 55 22.68 -0.25 10.16
N ASP A 56 21.84 -0.30 11.19
CA ASP A 56 20.54 -0.95 11.11
C ASP A 56 19.57 -0.05 10.31
N PRO A 57 18.84 -0.58 9.32
CA PRO A 57 17.95 0.24 8.52
C PRO A 57 16.82 0.86 9.36
N PRO A 58 16.53 2.16 9.21
CA PRO A 58 15.53 2.83 10.04
C PRO A 58 14.08 2.45 9.68
N ILE A 59 13.86 1.89 8.48
CA ILE A 59 12.52 1.65 7.91
C ILE A 59 12.06 0.20 8.15
N SER A 60 11.50 -0.04 9.34
CA SER A 60 10.70 -1.24 9.63
C SER A 60 9.23 -1.03 9.21
N PHE A 61 8.46 -2.13 9.08
CA PHE A 61 7.01 -2.02 8.81
C PHE A 61 6.28 -1.25 9.92
N ALA A 62 6.64 -1.49 11.18
CA ALA A 62 6.06 -0.80 12.33
C ALA A 62 6.37 0.70 12.30
N ASN A 63 7.63 1.09 12.09
CA ASN A 63 8.05 2.49 12.05
C ASN A 63 7.40 3.24 10.87
N TRP A 64 7.37 2.62 9.69
CA TRP A 64 6.71 3.20 8.52
C TRP A 64 5.23 3.41 8.80
N MET A 65 4.53 2.40 9.34
CA MET A 65 3.10 2.50 9.59
C MET A 65 2.78 3.55 10.66
N GLY A 66 3.60 3.66 11.71
CA GLY A 66 3.48 4.68 12.75
C GLY A 66 3.62 6.11 12.21
N PHE A 67 4.43 6.31 11.18
CA PHE A 67 4.58 7.60 10.49
C PHE A 67 3.51 7.83 9.41
N ALA A 68 3.30 6.86 8.53
CA ALA A 68 2.56 7.03 7.28
C ALA A 68 1.04 6.90 7.45
N VAL A 69 0.54 6.12 8.42
CA VAL A 69 -0.91 6.00 8.65
C VAL A 69 -1.52 7.33 9.13
N PRO A 70 -0.97 8.02 10.17
CA PRO A 70 -1.48 9.32 10.58
C PRO A 70 -1.42 10.35 9.46
N LEU A 71 -0.31 10.36 8.70
CA LEU A 71 -0.14 11.26 7.56
C LEU A 71 -1.16 10.98 6.45
N SER A 72 -1.34 9.72 6.06
CA SER A 72 -2.32 9.29 5.05
C SER A 72 -3.74 9.68 5.47
N PHE A 73 -4.09 9.51 6.74
CA PHE A 73 -5.39 9.92 7.27
C PHE A 73 -5.59 11.44 7.17
N LEU A 74 -4.58 12.23 7.53
CA LEU A 74 -4.61 13.69 7.43
C LEU A 74 -4.77 14.14 5.96
N VAL A 75 -4.00 13.57 5.04
CA VAL A 75 -4.09 13.86 3.60
C VAL A 75 -5.45 13.43 3.04
N LEU A 76 -6.01 12.30 3.49
CA LEU A 76 -7.33 11.84 3.11
C LEU A 76 -8.42 12.83 3.55
N LEU A 77 -8.32 13.36 4.78
CA LEU A 77 -9.23 14.39 5.27
C LEU A 77 -9.13 15.68 4.44
N LEU A 78 -7.90 16.14 4.14
CA LEU A 78 -7.67 17.32 3.31
C LEU A 78 -8.22 17.14 1.88
N ALA A 79 -7.96 15.98 1.26
CA ALA A 79 -8.48 15.65 -0.06
C ALA A 79 -10.01 15.56 -0.05
N TRP A 80 -10.60 14.99 1.00
CA TRP A 80 -12.05 14.96 1.18
C TRP A 80 -12.62 16.37 1.29
N VAL A 81 -12.06 17.26 2.12
CA VAL A 81 -12.50 18.65 2.23
C VAL A 81 -12.38 19.38 0.88
N LEU A 82 -11.27 19.21 0.18
CA LEU A 82 -11.06 19.83 -1.13
C LEU A 82 -12.11 19.38 -2.15
N LEU A 83 -12.38 18.08 -2.25
CA LEU A 83 -13.38 17.53 -3.17
C LEU A 83 -14.80 17.94 -2.78
N GLN A 84 -15.11 18.06 -1.49
CA GLN A 84 -16.38 18.62 -1.01
C GLN A 84 -16.56 20.07 -1.47
N VAL A 85 -15.52 20.91 -1.33
CA VAL A 85 -15.58 22.31 -1.77
C VAL A 85 -15.74 22.41 -3.29
N LEU A 86 -15.00 21.62 -4.06
CA LEU A 86 -15.01 21.66 -5.53
C LEU A 86 -16.29 21.11 -6.16
N PHE A 87 -16.81 19.98 -5.68
CA PHE A 87 -17.93 19.28 -6.33
C PHE A 87 -19.28 19.47 -5.62
N LEU A 88 -19.27 19.78 -4.33
CA LEU A 88 -20.46 19.82 -3.48
C LEU A 88 -20.71 21.21 -2.86
N SER A 89 -20.09 22.27 -3.39
CA SER A 89 -20.28 23.70 -3.05
C SER A 89 -21.23 23.94 -1.86
N CYS A 90 -20.69 24.01 -0.64
CA CYS A 90 -21.40 24.21 0.65
C CYS A 90 -22.87 23.74 0.66
N THR A 91 -23.07 22.43 0.52
CA THR A 91 -24.39 21.78 0.55
C THR A 91 -24.98 21.68 1.98
N CYS A 92 -24.39 22.35 2.98
CA CYS A 92 -24.90 22.43 4.36
C CYS A 92 -26.38 22.85 4.43
N CYS A 93 -26.89 23.52 3.38
CA CYS A 93 -28.26 24.05 3.29
C CYS A 93 -29.16 23.35 2.26
N ARG A 94 -28.70 22.32 1.52
CA ARG A 94 -29.52 21.71 0.47
C ARG A 94 -30.40 20.61 1.07
N LYS A 95 -31.69 20.90 1.23
CA LYS A 95 -32.68 19.91 1.67
C LYS A 95 -32.71 18.75 0.67
N VAL A 96 -32.20 17.60 1.10
CA VAL A 96 -32.34 16.35 0.33
C VAL A 96 -33.74 15.81 0.59
N ASP A 97 -34.52 15.67 -0.49
CA ASP A 97 -35.88 15.14 -0.43
C ASP A 97 -35.92 13.78 0.28
N ALA A 98 -36.93 13.58 1.14
CA ALA A 98 -37.11 12.34 1.89
C ALA A 98 -37.27 11.11 0.97
N SER A 99 -37.91 11.29 -0.19
CA SER A 99 -38.03 10.26 -1.23
C SER A 99 -36.68 9.82 -1.79
N ARG A 100 -35.76 10.77 -2.02
CA ARG A 100 -34.41 10.49 -2.53
C ARG A 100 -33.55 9.76 -1.51
N LYS A 101 -33.65 10.12 -0.23
CA LYS A 101 -32.97 9.38 0.87
C LYS A 101 -33.44 7.93 0.94
N LYS A 102 -34.75 7.69 0.79
CA LYS A 102 -35.34 6.34 0.77
C LYS A 102 -34.79 5.50 -0.39
N ALA A 103 -34.78 6.05 -1.61
CA ALA A 103 -34.25 5.36 -2.78
C ALA A 103 -32.75 5.00 -2.64
N ILE A 104 -31.94 5.91 -2.08
CA ILE A 104 -30.51 5.63 -1.81
C ILE A 104 -30.35 4.50 -0.79
N ARG A 105 -31.12 4.54 0.30
CA ARG A 105 -31.07 3.51 1.34
C ARG A 105 -31.49 2.14 0.80
N GLU A 106 -32.53 2.08 -0.02
CA GLU A 106 -33.00 0.84 -0.66
C GLU A 106 -31.95 0.28 -1.62
N ALA A 107 -31.26 1.14 -2.39
CA ALA A 107 -30.16 0.73 -3.25
C ALA A 107 -28.95 0.19 -2.45
N ILE A 108 -28.58 0.82 -1.33
CA ILE A 108 -27.51 0.32 -0.47
C ILE A 108 -27.91 -1.01 0.17
N GLN A 109 -29.16 -1.12 0.64
CA GLN A 109 -29.66 -2.33 1.29
C GLN A 109 -29.74 -3.50 0.31
N SER A 110 -30.15 -3.26 -0.95
CA SER A 110 -30.20 -4.32 -1.96
C SER A 110 -28.81 -4.85 -2.29
N GLN A 111 -27.81 -3.97 -2.40
CA GLN A 111 -26.40 -4.38 -2.57
C GLN A 111 -25.89 -5.13 -1.33
N TYR A 112 -26.12 -4.62 -0.12
CA TYR A 112 -25.72 -5.29 1.12
C TYR A 112 -26.33 -6.69 1.25
N ASN A 113 -27.62 -6.84 0.96
CA ASN A 113 -28.31 -8.13 0.99
C ASN A 113 -27.76 -9.11 -0.07
N ALA A 114 -27.26 -8.59 -1.20
CA ALA A 114 -26.68 -9.40 -2.26
C ALA A 114 -25.31 -10.01 -1.90
N LEU A 115 -24.57 -9.45 -0.92
CA LEU A 115 -23.30 -10.03 -0.45
C LEU A 115 -23.49 -11.39 0.25
N GLY A 116 -24.65 -11.63 0.86
CA GLY A 116 -24.92 -12.86 1.60
C GLY A 116 -24.26 -12.91 2.99
N ARG A 117 -24.19 -14.10 3.58
CA ARG A 117 -23.57 -14.33 4.91
C ARG A 117 -22.06 -14.52 4.74
N ILE A 118 -21.27 -14.01 5.70
CA ILE A 118 -19.82 -14.16 5.70
C ILE A 118 -19.43 -15.65 5.61
N SER A 119 -18.58 -15.98 4.65
CA SER A 119 -18.17 -17.36 4.42
C SER A 119 -17.08 -17.78 5.42
N PHE A 120 -16.94 -19.10 5.64
CA PHE A 120 -15.86 -19.64 6.48
C PHE A 120 -14.46 -19.22 5.97
N ALA A 121 -14.27 -19.22 4.65
CA ALA A 121 -13.03 -18.76 4.03
C ALA A 121 -12.77 -17.28 4.30
N GLU A 122 -13.79 -16.41 4.20
CA GLU A 122 -13.65 -14.99 4.53
C GLU A 122 -13.20 -14.78 5.98
N VAL A 123 -13.77 -15.53 6.93
CA VAL A 123 -13.37 -15.46 8.34
C VAL A 123 -11.90 -15.88 8.51
N ILE A 124 -11.47 -17.00 7.91
CA ILE A 124 -10.06 -17.42 8.01
C ILE A 124 -9.14 -16.38 7.37
N VAL A 125 -9.48 -15.85 6.20
CA VAL A 125 -8.67 -14.81 5.53
C VAL A 125 -8.57 -13.56 6.41
N SER A 126 -9.66 -13.14 7.05
CA SER A 126 -9.62 -12.03 8.01
C SER A 126 -8.72 -12.32 9.22
N ILE A 127 -8.75 -13.54 9.78
CA ILE A 127 -7.87 -13.95 10.88
C ILE A 127 -6.40 -13.94 10.43
N LEU A 128 -6.09 -14.53 9.26
CA LEU A 128 -4.73 -14.57 8.71
C LEU A 128 -4.21 -13.16 8.39
N PHE A 129 -5.07 -12.26 7.92
CA PHE A 129 -4.71 -10.86 7.68
C PHE A 129 -4.38 -10.13 8.99
N VAL A 130 -5.20 -10.28 10.02
CA VAL A 130 -4.91 -9.70 11.35
C VAL A 130 -3.61 -10.30 11.91
N LEU A 131 -3.41 -11.61 11.77
CA LEU A 131 -2.18 -12.29 12.20
C LEU A 131 -0.96 -11.74 11.45
N LEU A 132 -1.06 -11.49 10.14
CA LEU A 132 0.00 -10.87 9.35
C LEU A 132 0.36 -9.48 9.88
N VAL A 133 -0.64 -8.62 10.13
CA VAL A 133 -0.42 -7.27 10.66
C VAL A 133 0.23 -7.34 12.04
N VAL A 134 -0.24 -8.23 12.93
CA VAL A 134 0.36 -8.42 14.25
C VAL A 134 1.82 -8.88 14.11
N LEU A 135 2.12 -9.84 13.24
CA LEU A 135 3.48 -10.31 12.99
C LEU A 135 4.39 -9.18 12.47
N TRP A 136 3.90 -8.33 11.56
CA TRP A 136 4.67 -7.19 11.08
C TRP A 136 4.94 -6.14 12.17
N LEU A 137 3.94 -5.79 12.97
CA LEU A 137 4.10 -4.76 14.02
C LEU A 137 4.94 -5.23 15.20
N SER A 138 4.86 -6.52 15.55
CA SER A 138 5.60 -7.10 16.66
C SER A 138 7.01 -7.57 16.31
N ARG A 139 7.42 -7.51 15.03
CA ARG A 139 8.74 -7.97 14.58
C ARG A 139 9.87 -7.15 15.20
N GLU A 140 9.80 -5.84 15.01
CA GLU A 140 10.77 -4.84 15.48
C GLU A 140 9.99 -3.59 15.94
N PRO A 141 9.28 -3.68 17.07
CA PRO A 141 8.52 -2.55 17.61
C PRO A 141 9.49 -1.46 18.14
N PRO A 142 9.07 -0.18 18.19
CA PRO A 142 9.98 0.93 18.51
C PRO A 142 10.66 0.87 19.89
N GLU A 143 10.02 0.22 20.87
CA GLU A 143 10.43 0.24 22.28
C GLU A 143 11.02 -1.09 22.79
N SER A 144 11.02 -2.15 21.97
CA SER A 144 11.52 -3.47 22.41
C SER A 144 12.11 -4.26 21.24
N ASP A 145 12.98 -5.23 21.53
CA ASP A 145 13.69 -6.02 20.52
C ASP A 145 12.79 -6.92 19.64
N GLY A 146 11.49 -7.04 19.99
CA GLY A 146 10.49 -7.76 19.21
C GLY A 146 10.76 -9.26 19.06
N TRP A 147 9.93 -9.96 18.28
CA TRP A 147 10.17 -11.38 17.99
C TRP A 147 11.28 -11.61 16.96
N GLY A 148 11.65 -10.58 16.18
CA GLY A 148 12.76 -10.65 15.23
C GLY A 148 14.10 -10.96 15.90
N ALA A 149 14.30 -10.47 17.12
CA ALA A 149 15.52 -10.69 17.88
C ALA A 149 15.77 -12.15 18.26
N LEU A 150 14.72 -12.98 18.36
CA LEU A 150 14.84 -14.41 18.68
C LEU A 150 15.60 -15.20 17.60
N PHE A 151 15.70 -14.64 16.39
CA PHE A 151 16.33 -15.27 15.24
C PHE A 151 17.63 -14.56 14.82
N LEU A 152 18.23 -13.78 15.72
CA LEU A 152 19.56 -13.19 15.52
C LEU A 152 20.64 -14.23 15.82
N ASP A 153 21.54 -14.46 14.87
CA ASP A 153 22.75 -15.24 15.11
C ASP A 153 23.83 -14.41 15.83
N LYS A 154 24.80 -15.07 16.46
CA LYS A 154 25.96 -14.47 17.18
C LYS A 154 26.78 -13.49 16.32
N LYS A 155 26.60 -13.51 15.00
CA LYS A 155 27.21 -12.60 14.02
C LYS A 155 26.33 -11.39 13.63
N LYS A 156 25.20 -11.13 14.32
CA LYS A 156 24.20 -10.12 13.94
C LYS A 156 23.69 -10.27 12.50
N ILE A 157 23.58 -11.51 12.01
CA ILE A 157 22.96 -11.78 10.71
C ILE A 157 21.46 -11.97 10.96
N THR A 158 20.64 -11.04 10.47
CA THR A 158 19.18 -11.09 10.59
C THR A 158 18.61 -12.01 9.51
N TYR A 159 18.15 -13.21 9.88
CA TYR A 159 17.52 -14.16 8.95
C TYR A 159 16.04 -13.88 8.69
N VAL A 160 15.44 -12.98 9.47
CA VAL A 160 14.02 -12.67 9.44
C VAL A 160 13.79 -11.30 8.83
N SER A 161 12.92 -11.22 7.82
CA SER A 161 12.46 -9.97 7.22
C SER A 161 10.94 -9.87 7.26
N ASP A 162 10.39 -8.72 6.88
CA ASP A 162 8.94 -8.52 6.74
C ASP A 162 8.34 -9.50 5.72
N SER A 163 9.15 -9.94 4.74
CA SER A 163 8.77 -10.95 3.76
C SER A 163 8.62 -12.35 4.37
N THR A 164 9.37 -12.68 5.43
CA THR A 164 9.28 -13.98 6.11
C THR A 164 7.89 -14.21 6.70
N ALA A 165 7.34 -13.19 7.38
CA ALA A 165 5.97 -13.25 7.92
C ALA A 165 4.92 -13.37 6.79
N ALA A 166 5.08 -12.62 5.70
CA ALA A 166 4.19 -12.69 4.55
C ALA A 166 4.19 -14.09 3.88
N ILE A 167 5.38 -14.67 3.66
CA ILE A 167 5.52 -16.01 3.07
C ILE A 167 4.88 -17.07 3.98
N LEU A 168 5.07 -16.99 5.31
CA LEU A 168 4.43 -17.90 6.26
C LEU A 168 2.90 -17.88 6.11
N ILE A 169 2.30 -16.69 6.08
CA ILE A 169 0.83 -16.54 5.95
C ILE A 169 0.34 -17.03 4.59
N ILE A 170 1.06 -16.73 3.51
CA ILE A 170 0.75 -17.22 2.16
C ILE A 170 0.80 -18.74 2.12
N SER A 171 1.85 -19.36 2.69
CA SER A 171 1.95 -20.82 2.79
C SER A 171 0.77 -21.40 3.55
N LEU A 172 0.36 -20.80 4.68
CA LEU A 172 -0.83 -21.23 5.42
C LEU A 172 -2.11 -21.14 4.57
N MET A 173 -2.28 -20.13 3.72
CA MET A 173 -3.44 -20.03 2.80
C MET A 173 -3.50 -21.16 1.76
N PHE A 174 -2.36 -21.76 1.40
CA PHE A 174 -2.32 -22.95 0.53
C PHE A 174 -2.68 -24.25 1.27
N PHE A 175 -2.46 -24.31 2.59
CA PHE A 175 -2.74 -25.51 3.40
C PHE A 175 -4.11 -25.47 4.10
N LEU A 176 -4.67 -24.29 4.37
CA LEU A 176 -5.93 -24.16 5.09
C LEU A 176 -7.14 -24.41 4.17
N PRO A 177 -8.15 -25.18 4.63
CA PRO A 177 -9.33 -25.49 3.83
C PRO A 177 -10.29 -24.29 3.75
N ALA A 178 -10.85 -24.04 2.57
CA ALA A 178 -11.87 -23.02 2.34
C ALA A 178 -13.26 -23.39 2.87
N LYS A 179 -13.49 -24.68 3.17
CA LYS A 179 -14.73 -25.21 3.75
C LYS A 179 -14.43 -25.77 5.13
N VAL A 180 -15.43 -25.70 6.02
CA VAL A 180 -15.32 -26.24 7.38
C VAL A 180 -14.91 -27.72 7.29
N PRO A 181 -13.74 -28.10 7.83
CA PRO A 181 -13.35 -29.50 7.86
C PRO A 181 -14.23 -30.22 8.90
N ASN A 182 -14.68 -31.44 8.59
CA ASN A 182 -15.47 -32.28 9.50
C ASN A 182 -14.60 -32.83 10.66
N ILE A 183 -13.97 -31.96 11.45
CA ILE A 183 -13.14 -32.35 12.59
C ILE A 183 -13.99 -32.57 13.85
N PHE A 184 -15.07 -31.79 14.01
CA PHE A 184 -15.92 -31.81 15.22
C PHE A 184 -17.35 -32.35 14.99
N CYS A 185 -17.65 -32.88 13.80
CA CYS A 185 -18.97 -33.40 13.45
C CYS A 185 -18.92 -34.91 13.24
N TRP A 186 -19.43 -35.66 14.22
CA TRP A 186 -19.67 -37.11 14.16
C TRP A 186 -20.85 -37.48 13.26
N ARG A 187 -21.02 -36.79 12.12
CA ARG A 187 -22.24 -36.91 11.30
C ARG A 187 -22.09 -36.32 9.89
N ASN A 188 -21.17 -36.84 9.07
CA ASN A 188 -21.43 -37.01 7.63
C ASN A 188 -20.35 -37.85 6.93
N ASN A 189 -20.77 -38.87 6.18
CA ASN A 189 -19.91 -39.83 5.47
C ASN A 189 -19.42 -39.34 4.09
N SER A 190 -19.74 -38.11 3.70
CA SER A 190 -19.27 -37.52 2.44
C SER A 190 -17.86 -36.97 2.66
N LYS A 191 -16.83 -37.54 2.01
CA LYS A 191 -15.47 -36.96 2.03
C LYS A 191 -15.53 -35.57 1.40
N PRO A 192 -15.44 -34.46 2.16
CA PRO A 192 -15.43 -33.15 1.54
C PRO A 192 -14.17 -33.05 0.68
N LYS A 193 -14.32 -32.71 -0.60
CA LYS A 193 -13.16 -32.45 -1.48
C LYS A 193 -12.39 -31.28 -0.87
N PHE A 194 -11.15 -31.53 -0.45
CA PHE A 194 -10.27 -30.50 0.07
C PHE A 194 -10.06 -29.43 -1.00
N THR A 195 -10.46 -28.21 -0.69
CA THR A 195 -10.22 -27.03 -1.52
C THR A 195 -9.49 -26.04 -0.65
N PRO A 196 -8.22 -25.71 -0.94
CA PRO A 196 -7.48 -24.71 -0.17
C PRO A 196 -8.08 -23.32 -0.38
N ILE A 197 -7.83 -22.40 0.55
CA ILE A 197 -8.26 -20.99 0.44
C ILE A 197 -7.65 -20.36 -0.82
N MET A 198 -6.38 -20.63 -1.09
CA MET A 198 -5.69 -20.17 -2.28
C MET A 198 -5.19 -21.34 -3.12
N THR A 199 -5.50 -21.31 -4.43
CA THR A 199 -4.95 -22.26 -5.40
C THR A 199 -3.84 -21.61 -6.20
N TRP A 200 -2.89 -22.42 -6.71
CA TRP A 200 -1.80 -21.90 -7.54
C TRP A 200 -2.32 -21.18 -8.79
N LYS A 201 -3.40 -21.70 -9.39
CA LYS A 201 -4.04 -21.06 -10.55
C LYS A 201 -4.48 -19.63 -10.23
N THR A 202 -5.16 -19.44 -9.09
CA THR A 202 -5.59 -18.11 -8.63
C THR A 202 -4.40 -17.21 -8.33
N ALA A 203 -3.36 -17.72 -7.66
CA ALA A 203 -2.16 -16.95 -7.36
C ALA A 203 -1.47 -16.48 -8.65
N ASN A 204 -1.26 -17.38 -9.60
CA ASN A 204 -0.61 -17.07 -10.88
C ASN A 204 -1.37 -16.02 -11.71
N GLU A 205 -2.70 -16.09 -11.73
CA GLU A 205 -3.56 -15.15 -12.47
C GLU A 205 -3.66 -13.77 -11.80
N LYS A 206 -3.57 -13.71 -10.47
CA LYS A 206 -3.79 -12.47 -9.70
C LYS A 206 -2.50 -11.74 -9.34
N VAL A 207 -1.36 -12.43 -9.27
CA VAL A 207 -0.07 -11.81 -8.97
C VAL A 207 0.39 -10.98 -10.18
N PRO A 208 0.68 -9.67 -10.00
CA PRO A 208 1.15 -8.82 -11.08
C PRO A 208 2.65 -9.04 -11.33
N TRP A 209 2.99 -10.13 -12.02
CA TRP A 209 4.37 -10.52 -12.33
C TRP A 209 5.19 -9.39 -12.99
N GLY A 210 4.56 -8.57 -13.83
CA GLY A 210 5.21 -7.42 -14.45
C GLY A 210 5.75 -6.41 -13.45
N ILE A 211 5.04 -6.17 -12.33
CA ILE A 211 5.52 -5.26 -11.28
C ILE A 211 6.73 -5.86 -10.56
N ILE A 212 6.73 -7.18 -10.32
CA ILE A 212 7.87 -7.86 -9.68
C ILE A 212 9.12 -7.75 -10.57
N VAL A 213 8.97 -8.00 -11.88
CA VAL A 213 10.08 -7.87 -12.84
C VAL A 213 10.55 -6.42 -12.95
N LEU A 214 9.62 -5.45 -12.97
CA LEU A 214 9.94 -4.02 -13.00
C LEU A 214 10.71 -3.56 -11.76
N LEU A 215 10.31 -4.02 -10.57
CA LEU A 215 11.03 -3.74 -9.32
C LEU A 215 12.43 -4.35 -9.36
N GLY A 216 12.57 -5.62 -9.77
CA GLY A 216 13.86 -6.28 -9.92
C GLY A 216 14.79 -5.59 -10.92
N GLY A 217 14.24 -5.14 -12.07
CA GLY A 217 14.98 -4.35 -13.06
C GLY A 217 15.40 -2.98 -12.52
N GLY A 218 14.53 -2.31 -11.76
CA GLY A 218 14.87 -1.06 -11.07
C GLY A 218 16.03 -1.21 -10.09
N PHE A 219 16.02 -2.28 -9.30
CA PHE A 219 17.11 -2.60 -8.38
C PHE A 219 18.42 -2.92 -9.10
N ALA A 220 18.35 -3.60 -10.24
CA ALA A 220 19.52 -3.88 -11.07
C ALA A 220 20.10 -2.58 -11.69
N ILE A 221 19.25 -1.66 -12.13
CA ILE A 221 19.69 -0.34 -12.64
C ILE A 221 20.33 0.48 -11.52
N ALA A 222 19.72 0.52 -10.33
CA ALA A 222 20.30 1.22 -9.18
C ALA A 222 21.70 0.68 -8.83
N ASP A 223 21.88 -0.65 -8.81
CA ASP A 223 23.17 -1.27 -8.55
C ASP A 223 24.18 -1.01 -9.69
N ALA A 224 23.73 -1.05 -10.95
CA ALA A 224 24.56 -0.74 -12.11
C ALA A 224 25.03 0.74 -12.11
N SER A 225 24.17 1.68 -11.72
CA SER A 225 24.53 3.11 -11.58
C SER A 225 25.60 3.32 -10.50
N ARG A 226 25.52 2.55 -9.41
CA ARG A 226 26.52 2.56 -8.33
C ARG A 226 27.85 1.96 -8.80
N ILE A 227 27.83 0.77 -9.40
CA ILE A 227 29.05 0.08 -9.86
C ILE A 227 29.74 0.86 -10.98
N SER A 228 28.98 1.48 -11.88
CA SER A 228 29.52 2.32 -12.96
C SER A 228 30.03 3.69 -12.49
N LYS A 229 29.82 4.05 -11.22
CA LYS A 229 30.10 5.39 -10.65
C LYS A 229 29.34 6.53 -11.34
N LEU A 230 28.26 6.21 -12.04
CA LEU A 230 27.38 7.21 -12.61
C LEU A 230 26.73 8.04 -11.49
N SER A 231 26.31 7.38 -10.41
CA SER A 231 25.77 8.02 -9.21
C SER A 231 26.74 9.07 -8.63
N ASP A 232 28.01 8.68 -8.43
CA ASP A 232 29.06 9.59 -7.94
C ASP A 232 29.26 10.80 -8.87
N TRP A 233 29.26 10.57 -10.19
CA TRP A 233 29.43 11.63 -11.18
C TRP A 233 28.26 12.62 -11.17
N VAL A 234 27.02 12.13 -11.09
CA VAL A 234 25.82 12.98 -10.98
C VAL A 234 25.81 13.75 -9.66
N GLY A 235 26.14 13.09 -8.54
CA GLY A 235 26.26 13.73 -7.23
C GLY A 235 27.29 14.86 -7.23
N ALA A 236 28.43 14.67 -7.91
CA ALA A 236 29.45 15.70 -8.07
C ALA A 236 28.97 16.93 -8.85
N GLN A 237 28.06 16.78 -9.82
CA GLN A 237 27.46 17.93 -10.51
C GLN A 237 26.44 18.67 -9.63
N LEU A 238 25.80 17.96 -8.71
CA LEU A 238 24.79 18.51 -7.80
C LEU A 238 25.39 19.09 -6.52
N HIS A 239 26.71 18.97 -6.31
CA HIS A 239 27.44 19.63 -5.22
C HIS A 239 27.30 21.16 -5.20
N VAL A 240 26.90 21.78 -6.32
CA VAL A 240 26.54 23.21 -6.40
C VAL A 240 25.40 23.56 -5.45
N PHE A 241 24.58 22.59 -5.08
CA PHE A 241 23.45 22.76 -4.18
C PHE A 241 23.74 22.38 -2.73
N LYS A 242 24.96 21.93 -2.40
CA LYS A 242 25.32 21.49 -1.04
C LYS A 242 25.21 22.59 0.02
N ASP A 243 25.39 23.85 -0.39
CA ASP A 243 25.33 25.02 0.49
C ASP A 243 23.90 25.53 0.72
N TYR A 244 22.89 24.97 0.04
CA TYR A 244 21.49 25.34 0.23
C TYR A 244 20.88 24.61 1.42
N ASP A 245 19.89 25.26 2.06
CA ASP A 245 19.16 24.68 3.17
C ASP A 245 18.48 23.34 2.75
N PRO A 246 18.66 22.25 3.51
CA PRO A 246 18.09 20.94 3.19
C PRO A 246 16.57 20.95 2.97
N TRP A 247 15.83 21.83 3.64
CA TRP A 247 14.39 21.96 3.46
C TRP A 247 14.02 22.51 2.08
N ILE A 248 14.82 23.45 1.57
CA ILE A 248 14.61 24.03 0.23
C ILE A 248 14.86 22.96 -0.83
N MET A 249 15.94 22.19 -0.67
CA MET A 249 16.26 21.09 -1.58
C MET A 249 15.17 20.02 -1.60
N ASN A 250 14.68 19.64 -0.42
CA ASN A 250 13.57 18.68 -0.31
C ASN A 250 12.30 19.20 -1.02
N LEU A 251 11.96 20.49 -0.85
CA LEU A 251 10.80 21.09 -1.53
C LEU A 251 10.96 21.05 -3.06
N ILE A 252 12.15 21.39 -3.58
CA ILE A 252 12.44 21.35 -5.02
C ILE A 252 12.29 19.92 -5.54
N PHE A 253 12.86 18.92 -4.84
CA PHE A 253 12.72 17.52 -5.23
C PHE A 253 11.27 17.05 -5.18
N CYS A 254 10.51 17.40 -4.15
CA CYS A 254 9.08 17.10 -4.09
C CYS A 254 8.33 17.67 -5.29
N CYS A 255 8.62 18.91 -5.71
CA CYS A 255 7.99 19.52 -6.89
C CYS A 255 8.37 18.79 -8.18
N ILE A 256 9.65 18.47 -8.38
CA ILE A 256 10.13 17.73 -9.56
C ILE A 256 9.47 16.35 -9.63
N VAL A 257 9.47 15.61 -8.51
CA VAL A 257 8.86 14.29 -8.43
C VAL A 257 7.37 14.36 -8.69
N ALA A 258 6.66 15.31 -8.06
CA ALA A 258 5.21 15.48 -8.25
C ALA A 258 4.87 15.73 -9.73
N MET A 259 5.60 16.61 -10.41
CA MET A 259 5.40 16.85 -11.85
C MET A 259 5.77 15.63 -12.71
N ALA A 260 6.88 14.96 -12.39
CA ALA A 260 7.32 13.77 -13.12
C ALA A 260 6.31 12.62 -13.00
N THR A 261 5.66 12.46 -11.85
CA THR A 261 4.64 11.42 -11.60
C THR A 261 3.32 11.66 -12.33
N GLU A 262 3.05 12.87 -12.83
CA GLU A 262 1.86 13.12 -13.66
C GLU A 262 2.00 12.54 -15.07
N VAL A 263 3.23 12.45 -15.58
CA VAL A 263 3.52 11.99 -16.96
C VAL A 263 4.10 10.56 -16.99
N THR A 264 4.74 10.15 -15.89
CA THR A 264 5.46 8.87 -15.78
C THR A 264 4.86 8.00 -14.68
N SER A 265 4.96 6.67 -14.82
CA SER A 265 4.54 5.73 -13.77
C SER A 265 5.27 5.97 -12.45
N ASN A 266 4.53 6.03 -11.33
CA ASN A 266 5.08 6.25 -9.98
C ASN A 266 6.28 5.34 -9.67
N THR A 267 6.18 4.04 -10.01
CA THR A 267 7.25 3.07 -9.77
C THR A 267 8.49 3.34 -10.60
N ALA A 268 8.31 3.74 -11.86
CA ALA A 268 9.43 4.07 -12.74
C ALA A 268 10.14 5.34 -12.26
N THR A 269 9.37 6.37 -11.88
CA THR A 269 9.91 7.61 -11.30
C THR A 269 10.72 7.32 -10.03
N ALA A 270 10.20 6.48 -9.13
CA ALA A 270 10.92 6.07 -7.92
C ALA A 270 12.21 5.31 -8.26
N ASN A 271 12.16 4.33 -9.16
CA ASN A 271 13.36 3.56 -9.55
C ASN A 271 14.47 4.43 -10.16
N LEU A 272 14.10 5.50 -10.87
CA LEU A 272 15.06 6.40 -11.53
C LEU A 272 15.62 7.45 -10.58
N LEU A 273 14.77 8.08 -9.77
CA LEU A 273 15.16 9.24 -8.97
C LEU A 273 15.69 8.87 -7.58
N MET A 274 15.23 7.77 -6.98
CA MET A 274 15.62 7.36 -5.63
C MET A 274 17.14 7.14 -5.49
N PRO A 275 17.82 6.44 -6.42
CA PRO A 275 19.27 6.25 -6.31
C PRO A 275 20.04 7.56 -6.38
N ILE A 276 19.55 8.54 -7.16
CA ILE A 276 20.18 9.85 -7.28
C ILE A 276 19.99 10.65 -5.99
N MET A 277 18.77 10.65 -5.44
CA MET A 277 18.45 11.41 -4.22
C MET A 277 19.19 10.92 -2.97
N LEU A 278 19.52 9.63 -2.89
CA LEU A 278 20.24 9.07 -1.74
C LEU A 278 21.72 9.42 -1.71
N GLU A 279 22.27 9.88 -2.83
CA GLU A 279 23.70 10.24 -2.96
C GLU A 279 23.94 11.74 -2.72
N LEU A 280 22.88 12.56 -2.63
CA LEU A 280 22.94 13.96 -2.19
C LEU A 280 22.81 14.07 -0.67
#